data_AF-A0A389M2R4-F1
#
_entry.id   AF-A0A389M2R4-F1
#
_cell.length_a   1.000
_cell.length_b   1.000
_cell.length_c   1.000
_cell.angle_alpha   90.00
_cell.angle_beta   90.00
_cell.angle_gamma   90.00
#
_symmetry.space_group_name_H-M   'P 1'
#
loop_
_entity.id
_entity.type
_entity.pdbx_description
1 polymer ?
#
loop_
_entity_poly.entity_id
_entity_poly.type
_entity_poly.pdbx_seq_one_letter_code
_entity_poly.pdbx_strand_id
1 'polypeptide(L)'
;MKKKLLSSIVNAALNTNNSVINQALAAYDNYDNGYYEPALKELKERADRGDAIAQYNLGSMYQIGEGVVKDAQEAVKWYLLAANQGYVFAQFNLGQIYRKGDSVPKNPQEAVKWYVLAANQGDAVSQFNLGVMYESGRGVSKNIQEAFKWLSLAANQGDAAAQNNLGWMYESGQCVSENKVLAYVLYILSEAKGDSNAKKNKDNLKPDLTPDQLAEAQEISVNWQVGTPFPTETKY
;
A
#
# COMPACT_ATOMS: atom_id res chain seq x y z
N MET A 1 8.32 -21.75 1.68
CA MET A 1 7.48 -20.58 2.05
C MET A 1 8.24 -19.52 2.86
N LYS A 2 9.06 -19.87 3.87
CA LYS A 2 9.91 -18.92 4.63
C LYS A 2 10.81 -18.00 3.78
N LYS A 3 11.44 -18.51 2.71
CA LYS A 3 12.35 -17.73 1.82
C LYS A 3 11.70 -16.59 1.02
N LYS A 4 10.40 -16.65 0.71
CA LYS A 4 9.73 -15.65 -0.15
C LYS A 4 9.28 -14.41 0.62
N LEU A 5 8.99 -14.56 1.92
CA LEU A 5 8.61 -13.47 2.82
C LEU A 5 9.84 -12.73 3.37
N LEU A 6 10.96 -13.44 3.55
CA LEU A 6 12.26 -12.84 3.86
C LEU A 6 12.69 -11.82 2.79
N SER A 7 12.46 -12.13 1.51
CA SER A 7 12.78 -11.20 0.41
C SER A 7 12.02 -9.86 0.48
N SER A 8 10.77 -9.84 0.94
CA SER A 8 10.00 -8.59 1.01
C SER A 8 10.41 -7.73 2.21
N ILE A 9 10.76 -8.37 3.33
CA ILE A 9 11.27 -7.68 4.53
C ILE A 9 12.70 -7.18 4.30
N VAL A 10 13.54 -7.98 3.64
CA VAL A 10 14.90 -7.61 3.24
C VAL A 10 14.89 -6.46 2.21
N ASN A 11 14.00 -6.48 1.21
CA ASN A 11 13.91 -5.38 0.24
C ASN A 11 13.38 -4.07 0.85
N ALA A 12 12.48 -4.15 1.84
CA ALA A 12 12.05 -2.98 2.60
C ALA A 12 13.19 -2.42 3.49
N ALA A 13 14.02 -3.30 4.05
CA ALA A 13 15.17 -2.92 4.87
C ALA A 13 16.35 -2.34 4.05
N LEU A 14 16.62 -2.87 2.84
CA LEU A 14 17.70 -2.41 1.96
C LEU A 14 17.51 -0.98 1.42
N ASN A 15 16.28 -0.46 1.42
CA ASN A 15 15.98 0.94 1.05
C ASN A 15 16.15 1.92 2.21
N THR A 16 16.56 1.45 3.38
CA THR A 16 16.98 2.31 4.51
C THR A 16 18.43 1.97 4.85
N ASN A 17 19.32 2.95 4.90
CA ASN A 17 20.70 2.78 5.39
C ASN A 17 20.67 2.44 6.90
N ASN A 18 20.30 1.19 7.24
CA ASN A 18 20.05 0.78 8.62
C ASN A 18 20.85 -0.50 8.93
N SER A 19 22.15 -0.32 9.20
CA SER A 19 23.11 -1.41 9.42
C SER A 19 22.71 -2.34 10.57
N VAL A 20 21.96 -1.85 11.55
CA VAL A 20 21.51 -2.62 12.72
C VAL A 20 20.41 -3.62 12.36
N ILE A 21 19.54 -3.28 11.40
CA ILE A 21 18.48 -4.19 10.93
C ILE A 21 19.07 -5.30 10.05
N ASN A 22 20.04 -4.95 9.19
CA ASN A 22 20.78 -5.94 8.40
C ASN A 22 21.54 -6.92 9.31
N GLN A 23 22.05 -6.45 10.46
CA GLN A 23 22.69 -7.29 11.47
C GLN A 23 21.68 -8.18 12.21
N ALA A 24 20.52 -7.66 12.60
CA ALA A 24 19.48 -8.45 13.26
C ALA A 24 18.87 -9.54 12.34
N LEU A 25 18.67 -9.23 11.06
CA LEU A 25 18.19 -10.19 10.06
C LEU A 25 19.27 -11.24 9.70
N ALA A 26 20.53 -10.83 9.56
CA ALA A 26 21.64 -11.77 9.36
C ALA A 26 21.89 -12.68 10.57
N ALA A 27 21.55 -12.23 11.78
CA ALA A 27 21.57 -13.04 13.00
C ALA A 27 20.41 -14.05 13.04
N TYR A 28 19.23 -13.71 12.49
CA TYR A 28 18.08 -14.60 12.41
C TYR A 28 18.27 -15.78 11.43
N ASP A 29 18.97 -15.56 10.31
CA ASP A 29 19.39 -16.64 9.40
C ASP A 29 20.33 -17.66 10.09
N ASN A 30 20.89 -17.30 11.25
CA ASN A 30 21.76 -18.14 12.10
C ASN A 30 21.14 -18.36 13.51
N TYR A 31 19.86 -18.74 13.57
CA TYR A 31 19.08 -18.93 14.81
C TYR A 31 19.79 -19.77 15.90
N ASP A 32 20.77 -20.61 15.54
CA ASP A 32 21.57 -21.44 16.46
C ASP A 32 22.76 -20.72 17.13
N ASN A 33 23.10 -19.47 16.76
CA ASN A 33 24.39 -18.85 17.16
C ASN A 33 24.35 -17.85 18.34
N GLY A 34 23.27 -17.73 19.10
CA GLY A 34 23.26 -16.92 20.34
C GLY A 34 23.29 -15.38 20.17
N TYR A 35 23.24 -14.87 18.93
CA TYR A 35 23.20 -13.42 18.63
C TYR A 35 21.80 -12.80 18.63
N TYR A 36 20.76 -13.64 18.68
CA TYR A 36 19.37 -13.19 18.65
C TYR A 36 18.95 -12.48 19.95
N GLU A 37 19.34 -13.04 21.11
CA GLU A 37 19.01 -12.45 22.43
C GLU A 37 19.60 -11.05 22.63
N PRO A 38 20.90 -10.78 22.32
CA PRO A 38 21.44 -9.42 22.35
C PRO A 38 20.74 -8.44 21.40
N ALA A 39 20.42 -8.87 20.18
CA ALA A 39 19.77 -8.01 19.19
C ALA A 39 18.32 -7.67 19.60
N LEU A 40 17.58 -8.63 20.15
CA LEU A 40 16.24 -8.41 20.69
C LEU A 40 16.29 -7.46 21.90
N LYS A 41 17.30 -7.61 22.77
CA LYS A 41 17.50 -6.72 23.91
C LYS A 41 17.75 -5.28 23.46
N GLU A 42 18.67 -5.07 22.52
CA GLU A 42 18.95 -3.74 21.98
C GLU A 42 17.72 -3.12 21.29
N LEU A 43 16.96 -3.91 20.53
CA LEU A 43 15.72 -3.46 19.90
C LEU A 43 14.71 -2.97 20.95
N LYS A 44 14.51 -3.74 22.03
CA LYS A 44 13.64 -3.36 23.16
C LYS A 44 14.12 -2.06 23.80
N GLU A 45 15.41 -1.94 24.11
CA GLU A 45 15.99 -0.72 24.69
C GLU A 45 15.83 0.50 23.78
N ARG A 46 15.90 0.34 22.45
CA ARG A 46 15.61 1.42 21.50
C ARG A 46 14.12 1.76 21.47
N ALA A 47 13.25 0.75 21.44
CA ALA A 47 11.81 0.94 21.43
C ALA A 47 11.32 1.65 22.71
N ASP A 48 11.85 1.26 23.87
CA ASP A 48 11.60 1.88 25.18
C ASP A 48 12.10 3.34 25.24
N ARG A 49 13.17 3.66 24.52
CA ARG A 49 13.69 5.03 24.37
C ARG A 49 12.94 5.88 23.34
N GLY A 50 11.88 5.35 22.73
CA GLY A 50 11.04 6.12 21.82
C GLY A 50 11.42 6.01 20.35
N ASP A 51 12.35 5.13 19.94
CA ASP A 51 12.69 4.97 18.53
C ASP A 51 11.50 4.38 17.75
N ALA A 52 10.86 5.18 16.90
CA ALA A 52 9.65 4.78 16.17
C ALA A 52 9.85 3.57 15.25
N ILE A 53 11.05 3.41 14.66
CA ILE A 53 11.37 2.25 13.82
C ILE A 53 11.50 1.00 14.69
N ALA A 54 12.19 1.11 15.83
CA ALA A 54 12.33 0.02 16.78
C ALA A 54 10.98 -0.41 17.36
N GLN A 55 10.13 0.55 17.72
CA GLN A 55 8.75 0.30 18.16
C GLN A 55 7.95 -0.42 17.09
N TYR A 56 7.96 0.05 15.83
CA TYR A 56 7.28 -0.64 14.74
C TYR A 56 7.77 -2.08 14.57
N ASN A 57 9.09 -2.29 14.56
CA ASN A 57 9.67 -3.62 14.39
C ASN A 57 9.28 -4.55 15.55
N LEU A 58 9.34 -4.06 16.80
CA LEU A 58 8.91 -4.84 17.96
C LEU A 58 7.42 -5.19 17.88
N GLY A 59 6.58 -4.26 17.41
CA GLY A 59 5.17 -4.52 17.11
C GLY A 59 4.98 -5.62 16.05
N SER A 60 5.77 -5.59 14.98
CA SER A 60 5.77 -6.65 13.95
C SER A 60 6.19 -8.01 14.51
N MET A 61 7.20 -8.05 15.38
CA MET A 61 7.63 -9.30 16.02
C MET A 61 6.53 -9.90 16.88
N TYR A 62 5.84 -9.08 17.70
CA TYR A 62 4.67 -9.52 18.47
C TYR A 62 3.50 -9.96 17.59
N GLN A 63 3.27 -9.32 16.45
CA GLN A 63 2.21 -9.69 15.49
C GLN A 63 2.42 -11.11 14.92
N ILE A 64 3.67 -11.46 14.58
CA ILE A 64 3.99 -12.72 13.88
C ILE A 64 4.52 -13.82 14.81
N GLY A 65 4.96 -13.48 16.03
CA GLY A 65 5.54 -14.41 16.99
C GLY A 65 7.00 -14.77 16.69
N GLU A 66 7.76 -13.87 16.07
CA GLU A 66 9.15 -14.13 15.70
C GLU A 66 10.08 -13.71 16.83
N GLY A 67 10.53 -14.72 17.59
CA GLY A 67 11.37 -14.66 18.79
C GLY A 67 10.90 -13.74 19.93
N VAL A 68 9.64 -13.33 19.87
CA VAL A 68 8.79 -13.08 21.03
C VAL A 68 7.55 -13.97 20.92
N VAL A 69 6.90 -14.26 22.05
CA VAL A 69 5.60 -14.94 22.02
C VAL A 69 4.62 -14.04 21.28
N LYS A 70 3.90 -14.59 20.30
CA LYS A 70 2.91 -13.86 19.52
C LYS A 70 1.87 -13.23 20.45
N ASP A 71 1.72 -11.92 20.38
CA ASP A 71 0.73 -11.15 21.14
C ASP A 71 0.22 -9.99 20.30
N ALA A 72 -1.03 -10.11 19.88
CA ALA A 72 -1.63 -9.12 18.99
C ALA A 72 -2.00 -7.81 19.71
N GLN A 73 -2.23 -7.84 21.02
CA GLN A 73 -2.47 -6.61 21.80
C GLN A 73 -1.17 -5.86 21.99
N GLU A 74 -0.09 -6.57 22.27
CA GLU A 74 1.23 -5.96 22.42
C GLU A 74 1.71 -5.36 21.10
N ALA A 75 1.48 -6.05 19.97
CA ALA A 75 1.73 -5.51 18.64
C ALA A 75 1.05 -4.15 18.41
N VAL A 76 -0.23 -4.04 18.77
CA VAL A 76 -1.01 -2.80 18.62
C VAL A 76 -0.44 -1.68 19.47
N LYS A 77 -0.02 -1.94 20.72
CA LYS A 77 0.59 -0.92 21.59
C LYS A 77 1.85 -0.34 20.94
N TRP A 78 2.73 -1.21 20.45
CA TRP A 78 3.98 -0.79 19.80
C TRP A 78 3.73 -0.04 18.49
N TYR A 79 2.77 -0.50 17.68
CA TYR A 79 2.36 0.25 16.49
C TYR A 79 1.76 1.62 16.83
N LEU A 80 0.94 1.74 17.88
CA LEU A 80 0.40 3.04 18.31
C LEU A 80 1.52 4.01 18.67
N LEU A 81 2.54 3.57 19.41
CA LEU A 81 3.68 4.41 19.76
C LEU A 81 4.42 4.90 18.51
N ALA A 82 4.74 4.01 17.57
CA ALA A 82 5.42 4.38 16.32
C ALA A 82 4.56 5.29 15.43
N ALA A 83 3.26 5.00 15.31
CA ALA A 83 2.34 5.72 14.46
C ALA A 83 2.05 7.15 14.96
N ASN A 84 1.98 7.33 16.29
CA ASN A 84 1.86 8.64 16.93
C ASN A 84 3.09 9.53 16.68
N GLN A 85 4.24 8.93 16.37
CA GLN A 85 5.45 9.64 15.96
C GLN A 85 5.52 9.91 14.46
N GLY A 86 4.49 9.54 13.69
CA GLY A 86 4.47 9.76 12.24
C GLY A 86 4.98 8.58 11.42
N TYR A 87 5.37 7.45 12.01
CA TYR A 87 5.93 6.35 11.22
C TYR A 87 4.88 5.72 10.29
N VAL A 88 5.04 5.96 8.98
CA VAL A 88 4.04 5.67 7.95
C VAL A 88 3.58 4.22 7.93
N PHE A 89 4.49 3.25 8.08
CA PHE A 89 4.14 1.83 8.07
C PHE A 89 3.34 1.41 9.31
N ALA A 90 3.58 2.05 10.47
CA ALA A 90 2.79 1.81 11.68
C ALA A 90 1.37 2.37 11.51
N GLN A 91 1.24 3.56 10.93
CA GLN A 91 -0.06 4.16 10.61
C GLN A 91 -0.84 3.29 9.63
N PHE A 92 -0.22 2.84 8.54
CA PHE A 92 -0.85 1.90 7.61
C PHE A 92 -1.31 0.61 8.31
N ASN A 93 -0.45 -0.01 9.13
CA ASN A 93 -0.78 -1.25 9.84
C ASN A 93 -1.93 -1.07 10.82
N LEU A 94 -1.99 0.05 11.56
CA LEU A 94 -3.14 0.36 12.41
C LEU A 94 -4.41 0.56 11.60
N GLY A 95 -4.33 1.22 10.45
CA GLY A 95 -5.44 1.33 9.50
C GLY A 95 -5.99 -0.05 9.12
N GLN A 96 -5.11 -0.99 8.80
CA GLN A 96 -5.50 -2.37 8.48
C GLN A 96 -6.09 -3.13 9.66
N ILE A 97 -5.48 -2.98 10.84
CA ILE A 97 -5.93 -3.65 12.07
C ILE A 97 -7.35 -3.20 12.42
N TYR A 98 -7.63 -1.89 12.44
CA TYR A 98 -8.97 -1.38 12.71
C TYR A 98 -9.97 -1.69 11.59
N ARG A 99 -9.53 -1.75 10.32
CA ARG A 99 -10.41 -2.10 9.19
C ARG A 99 -10.88 -3.55 9.27
N LYS A 100 -9.99 -4.48 9.63
CA LYS A 100 -10.29 -5.92 9.70
C LYS A 100 -10.95 -6.30 11.02
N GLY A 101 -10.49 -5.72 12.13
CA GLY A 101 -10.93 -6.06 13.48
C GLY A 101 -10.27 -7.33 14.04
N ASP A 102 -9.06 -7.68 13.59
CA ASP A 102 -8.41 -8.95 13.94
C ASP A 102 -7.93 -8.96 15.41
N SER A 103 -7.31 -7.87 15.85
CA SER A 103 -6.64 -7.74 17.16
C SER A 103 -7.29 -6.69 18.05
N VAL A 104 -8.11 -5.81 17.47
CA VAL A 104 -8.93 -4.81 18.14
C VAL A 104 -10.33 -4.89 17.54
N PRO A 105 -11.39 -4.41 18.21
CA PRO A 105 -12.70 -4.33 17.60
C PRO A 105 -12.65 -3.57 16.28
N LYS A 106 -13.30 -4.12 15.25
CA LYS A 106 -13.40 -3.50 13.93
C LYS A 106 -13.96 -2.09 14.06
N ASN A 107 -13.20 -1.10 13.59
CA ASN A 107 -13.58 0.31 13.63
C ASN A 107 -13.18 0.99 12.31
N PRO A 108 -14.07 1.02 11.31
CA PRO A 108 -13.78 1.65 10.04
C PRO A 108 -13.47 3.15 10.15
N GLN A 109 -14.08 3.88 11.09
CA GLN A 109 -13.76 5.30 11.29
C GLN A 109 -12.31 5.48 11.75
N GLU A 110 -11.85 4.64 12.68
CA GLU A 110 -10.46 4.68 13.16
C GLU A 110 -9.48 4.28 12.06
N ALA A 111 -9.85 3.30 11.22
CA ALA A 111 -9.05 2.93 10.06
C ALA A 111 -8.85 4.11 9.09
N VAL A 112 -9.90 4.90 8.81
CA VAL A 112 -9.80 6.12 7.98
C VAL A 112 -8.79 7.09 8.57
N LYS A 113 -8.83 7.35 9.88
CA LYS A 113 -7.89 8.29 10.51
C LYS A 113 -6.44 7.88 10.27
N TRP A 114 -6.12 6.61 10.51
CA TRP A 114 -4.76 6.10 10.31
C TRP A 114 -4.34 6.08 8.84
N TYR A 115 -5.23 5.70 7.93
CA TYR A 115 -4.94 5.77 6.49
C TYR A 115 -4.77 7.19 5.99
N VAL A 116 -5.52 8.18 6.49
CA VAL A 116 -5.34 9.58 6.11
C VAL A 116 -3.93 10.04 6.47
N LEU A 117 -3.43 9.70 7.66
CA LEU A 117 -2.07 10.06 8.07
C LEU A 117 -1.00 9.42 7.16
N ALA A 118 -1.13 8.13 6.86
CA ALA A 118 -0.18 7.44 5.98
C ALA A 118 -0.27 7.91 4.52
N ALA A 119 -1.48 8.12 4.01
CA ALA A 119 -1.75 8.57 2.64
C ALA A 119 -1.22 9.98 2.39
N ASN A 120 -1.33 10.88 3.37
CA ASN A 120 -0.75 12.23 3.31
C ASN A 120 0.78 12.21 3.25
N GLN A 121 1.43 11.15 3.72
CA GLN A 121 2.88 10.95 3.60
C GLN A 121 3.29 10.26 2.28
N GLY A 122 2.33 10.01 1.39
CA GLY A 122 2.59 9.41 0.08
C GLY A 122 2.45 7.90 0.04
N ASP A 123 2.01 7.21 1.10
CA ASP A 123 1.84 5.75 1.05
C ASP A 123 0.73 5.35 0.06
N ALA A 124 1.12 4.82 -1.10
CA ALA A 124 0.21 4.49 -2.21
C ALA A 124 -0.88 3.49 -1.80
N VAL A 125 -0.55 2.54 -0.93
CA VAL A 125 -1.51 1.52 -0.46
C VAL A 125 -2.56 2.15 0.46
N SER A 126 -2.18 3.07 1.34
CA SER A 126 -3.11 3.84 2.17
C SER A 126 -3.97 4.78 1.32
N GLN A 127 -3.38 5.43 0.30
CA GLN A 127 -4.14 6.24 -0.66
C GLN A 127 -5.20 5.40 -1.39
N PHE A 128 -4.84 4.22 -1.90
CA PHE A 128 -5.79 3.28 -2.50
C PHE A 128 -6.92 2.90 -1.53
N ASN A 129 -6.56 2.47 -0.31
CA ASN A 129 -7.56 2.07 0.69
C ASN A 129 -8.50 3.22 1.06
N LEU A 130 -7.97 4.44 1.19
CA LEU A 130 -8.76 5.62 1.47
C LEU A 130 -9.71 5.95 0.31
N GLY A 131 -9.24 5.82 -0.94
CA GLY A 131 -10.05 5.95 -2.14
C GLY A 131 -11.26 5.01 -2.13
N VAL A 132 -11.04 3.72 -1.87
CA VAL A 132 -12.11 2.71 -1.76
C VAL A 132 -13.06 2.99 -0.59
N MET A 133 -12.55 3.51 0.53
CA MET A 133 -13.39 3.86 1.68
C MET A 133 -14.30 5.06 1.40
N TYR A 134 -13.81 6.07 0.69
CA TYR A 134 -14.64 7.19 0.20
C TYR A 134 -15.63 6.77 -0.88
N GLU A 135 -15.26 5.87 -1.79
CA GLU A 135 -16.15 5.34 -2.82
C GLU A 135 -17.33 4.58 -2.19
N SER A 136 -17.04 3.73 -1.20
CA SER A 136 -18.03 2.88 -0.54
C SER A 136 -18.78 3.55 0.63
N GLY A 137 -18.29 4.69 1.12
CA GLY A 137 -18.80 5.32 2.34
C GLY A 137 -18.52 4.50 3.62
N ARG A 138 -17.46 3.70 3.63
CA ARG A 138 -17.13 2.84 4.77
C ARG A 138 -16.24 3.58 5.74
N GLY A 139 -16.76 3.90 6.93
CA GLY A 139 -16.00 4.62 7.97
C GLY A 139 -15.84 6.12 7.72
N VAL A 140 -16.31 6.60 6.57
CA VAL A 140 -16.38 8.01 6.18
C VAL A 140 -17.61 8.22 5.30
N SER A 141 -18.17 9.43 5.23
CA SER A 141 -19.24 9.72 4.28
C SER A 141 -18.78 9.45 2.85
N LYS A 142 -19.64 8.82 2.06
CA LYS A 142 -19.37 8.54 0.64
C LYS A 142 -19.05 9.84 -0.10
N ASN A 143 -17.93 9.89 -0.80
CA ASN A 143 -17.50 11.05 -1.58
C ASN A 143 -16.68 10.58 -2.78
N ILE A 144 -17.28 10.64 -3.97
CA ILE A 144 -16.63 10.15 -5.19
C ILE A 144 -15.45 11.07 -5.61
N GLN A 145 -15.51 12.38 -5.33
CA GLN A 145 -14.41 13.29 -5.66
C GLN A 145 -13.16 12.99 -4.81
N GLU A 146 -13.33 12.72 -3.52
CA GLU A 146 -12.22 12.26 -2.67
C GLU A 146 -11.73 10.87 -3.11
N ALA A 147 -12.64 9.96 -3.48
CA ALA A 147 -12.25 8.67 -4.02
C ALA A 147 -11.35 8.81 -5.27
N PHE A 148 -11.80 9.62 -6.24
CA PHE A 148 -11.05 9.91 -7.47
C PHE A 148 -9.67 10.49 -7.15
N LYS A 149 -9.60 11.47 -6.25
CA LYS A 149 -8.34 12.10 -5.84
C LYS A 149 -7.36 11.08 -5.26
N TRP A 150 -7.78 10.29 -4.29
CA TRP A 150 -6.90 9.32 -3.62
C TRP A 150 -6.49 8.17 -4.54
N LEU A 151 -7.42 7.66 -5.36
CA LEU A 151 -7.12 6.65 -6.37
C LEU A 151 -6.16 7.19 -7.43
N SER A 152 -6.31 8.44 -7.86
CA SER A 152 -5.39 9.08 -8.82
C SER A 152 -3.96 9.18 -8.27
N LEU A 153 -3.82 9.57 -6.99
CA LEU A 153 -2.51 9.62 -6.34
C LEU A 153 -1.85 8.24 -6.28
N ALA A 154 -2.59 7.20 -5.87
CA ALA A 154 -2.08 5.84 -5.81
C ALA A 154 -1.75 5.28 -7.21
N ALA A 155 -2.60 5.55 -8.21
CA ALA A 155 -2.42 5.11 -9.59
C ALA A 155 -1.18 5.76 -10.24
N ASN A 156 -0.94 7.04 -9.97
CA ASN A 156 0.27 7.74 -10.42
C ASN A 156 1.54 7.12 -9.82
N GLN A 157 1.46 6.57 -8.61
CA GLN A 157 2.54 5.80 -7.98
C GLN A 157 2.63 4.36 -8.49
N GLY A 158 1.76 3.97 -9.42
CA GLY A 158 1.74 2.65 -10.02
C GLY A 158 1.07 1.58 -9.16
N ASP A 159 0.23 1.94 -8.18
CA ASP A 159 -0.58 0.93 -7.51
C ASP A 159 -1.55 0.28 -8.52
N ALA A 160 -1.45 -1.04 -8.71
CA ALA A 160 -2.18 -1.73 -9.76
C ALA A 160 -3.70 -1.72 -9.53
N ALA A 161 -4.13 -1.88 -8.28
CA ALA A 161 -5.55 -1.88 -7.94
C ALA A 161 -6.14 -0.46 -8.12
N ALA A 162 -5.38 0.57 -7.75
CA ALA A 162 -5.76 1.96 -8.00
C ALA A 162 -5.84 2.28 -9.49
N GLN A 163 -4.88 1.80 -10.30
CA GLN A 163 -4.92 1.94 -11.76
C GLN A 163 -6.18 1.28 -12.34
N ASN A 164 -6.52 0.06 -11.92
CA ASN A 164 -7.76 -0.59 -12.34
C ASN A 164 -9.00 0.21 -11.96
N ASN A 165 -9.10 0.67 -10.71
CA ASN A 165 -10.26 1.43 -10.25
C ASN A 165 -10.38 2.78 -10.99
N LEU A 166 -9.26 3.48 -11.18
CA LEU A 166 -9.24 4.74 -11.93
C LEU A 166 -9.61 4.52 -13.40
N GLY A 167 -9.17 3.41 -14.00
CA GLY A 167 -9.56 3.01 -15.35
C GLY A 167 -11.07 2.87 -15.47
N TRP A 168 -11.70 2.22 -14.49
CA TRP A 168 -13.15 2.10 -14.45
C TRP A 168 -13.88 3.44 -14.26
N MET A 169 -13.32 4.38 -13.49
CA MET A 169 -13.90 5.72 -13.36
C MET A 169 -13.90 6.48 -14.71
N TYR A 170 -12.81 6.37 -15.48
CA TYR A 170 -12.75 6.93 -16.83
C TYR A 170 -13.62 6.18 -17.85
N GLU A 171 -13.75 4.86 -17.74
CA GLU A 171 -14.63 4.07 -18.63
C GLU A 171 -16.11 4.39 -18.40
N SER A 172 -16.51 4.53 -17.14
CA SER A 172 -17.91 4.76 -16.77
C SER A 172 -18.34 6.23 -16.77
N GLY A 173 -17.39 7.16 -16.92
CA GLY A 173 -17.63 8.59 -16.75
C GLY A 173 -18.04 8.98 -15.33
N GLN A 174 -17.66 8.18 -14.32
CA GLN A 174 -17.98 8.47 -12.94
C GLN A 174 -16.99 9.51 -12.39
N CYS A 175 -17.51 10.66 -11.94
CA CYS A 175 -16.75 11.82 -11.43
C CYS A 175 -15.99 12.64 -12.48
N VAL A 176 -15.50 11.99 -13.53
CA VAL A 176 -14.75 12.60 -14.63
C VAL A 176 -15.40 12.26 -15.95
N SER A 177 -15.17 13.08 -16.97
CA SER A 177 -15.63 12.78 -18.34
C SER A 177 -15.07 11.43 -18.79
N GLU A 178 -15.90 10.69 -19.53
CA GLU A 178 -15.50 9.40 -20.08
C GLU A 178 -14.25 9.56 -20.94
N ASN A 179 -13.29 8.64 -20.77
CA ASN A 179 -12.08 8.57 -21.58
C ASN A 179 -11.66 7.10 -21.75
N LYS A 180 -12.17 6.43 -22.79
CA LYS A 180 -11.89 5.01 -23.06
C LYS A 180 -10.41 4.74 -23.35
N VAL A 181 -9.69 5.66 -23.99
CA VAL A 181 -8.24 5.51 -24.24
C VAL A 181 -7.49 5.45 -22.92
N LEU A 182 -7.73 6.42 -22.03
CA LEU A 182 -7.08 6.47 -20.73
C LEU A 182 -7.50 5.30 -19.82
N ALA A 183 -8.77 4.90 -19.87
CA ALA A 183 -9.23 3.69 -19.19
C ALA A 183 -8.43 2.44 -19.65
N TYR A 184 -8.26 2.27 -20.96
CA TYR A 184 -7.50 1.17 -21.53
C TYR A 184 -6.01 1.22 -21.17
N VAL A 185 -5.38 2.41 -21.17
CA VAL A 185 -4.02 2.62 -20.66
C VAL A 185 -3.88 2.11 -19.22
N LEU A 186 -4.79 2.54 -18.35
CA LEU A 186 -4.78 2.18 -16.93
C LEU A 186 -4.95 0.67 -16.72
N TYR A 187 -5.80 0.03 -17.52
CA TYR A 187 -5.95 -1.43 -17.49
C TYR A 187 -4.71 -2.17 -18.00
N ILE A 188 -4.03 -1.69 -19.04
CA ILE A 188 -2.74 -2.26 -19.49
C ILE A 188 -1.72 -2.22 -18.34
N LEU A 189 -1.56 -1.05 -17.71
CA LEU A 189 -0.58 -0.85 -16.65
C LEU A 189 -0.87 -1.71 -15.42
N SER A 190 -2.15 -1.83 -15.05
CA SER A 190 -2.59 -2.66 -13.93
C SER A 190 -2.43 -4.16 -14.21
N GLU A 191 -2.81 -4.63 -15.41
CA GLU A 191 -2.60 -6.02 -15.83
C GLU A 191 -1.12 -6.41 -15.85
N ALA A 192 -0.24 -5.51 -16.31
CA ALA A 192 1.21 -5.76 -16.33
C ALA A 192 1.77 -6.06 -14.92
N LYS A 193 1.06 -5.65 -13.86
CA LYS A 193 1.38 -5.92 -12.46
C LYS A 193 0.60 -7.09 -11.86
N GLY A 194 -0.17 -7.81 -12.68
CA GLY A 194 -0.87 -9.05 -12.31
C GLY A 194 -2.33 -8.86 -11.88
N ASP A 195 -2.93 -7.69 -12.05
CA ASP A 195 -4.36 -7.50 -11.75
C ASP A 195 -5.25 -8.21 -12.78
N SER A 196 -5.84 -9.34 -12.37
CA SER A 196 -6.71 -10.14 -13.23
C SER A 196 -8.06 -9.47 -13.55
N ASN A 197 -8.52 -8.51 -12.74
CA ASN A 197 -9.73 -7.73 -13.05
C ASN A 197 -9.41 -6.69 -14.11
N ALA A 198 -8.24 -6.04 -14.04
CA ALA A 198 -7.79 -5.13 -15.09
C ALA A 198 -7.69 -5.82 -16.45
N LYS A 199 -7.17 -7.05 -16.48
CA LYS A 199 -7.17 -7.86 -17.72
C LYS A 199 -8.58 -8.02 -18.30
N LYS A 200 -9.55 -8.40 -17.46
CA LYS A 200 -10.94 -8.57 -17.89
C LYS A 200 -11.54 -7.26 -18.38
N ASN A 201 -11.33 -6.17 -17.65
CA ASN A 201 -11.84 -4.85 -18.02
C ASN A 201 -11.22 -4.38 -19.35
N LYS A 202 -9.91 -4.58 -19.53
CA LYS A 202 -9.21 -4.34 -20.80
C LYS A 202 -9.83 -5.14 -21.94
N ASP A 203 -9.98 -6.45 -21.77
CA ASP A 203 -10.50 -7.35 -22.80
C ASP A 203 -11.96 -6.99 -23.16
N ASN A 204 -12.76 -6.55 -22.19
CA ASN A 204 -14.14 -6.10 -22.37
C ASN A 204 -14.23 -4.74 -23.08
N LEU A 205 -13.32 -3.81 -22.81
CA LEU A 205 -13.30 -2.48 -23.41
C LEU A 205 -12.72 -2.49 -24.83
N LYS A 206 -11.85 -3.46 -25.14
CA LYS A 206 -11.16 -3.55 -26.44
C LYS A 206 -12.06 -3.44 -27.68
N PRO A 207 -13.25 -4.08 -27.75
CA PRO A 207 -14.13 -4.00 -28.92
C PRO A 207 -14.71 -2.61 -29.18
N ASP A 208 -14.73 -1.74 -28.17
CA ASP A 208 -15.26 -0.38 -28.25
C ASP A 208 -14.24 0.65 -28.76
N LEU A 209 -12.98 0.25 -28.94
CA LEU A 209 -11.88 1.12 -29.34
C LEU A 209 -11.53 0.92 -30.81
N THR A 210 -11.28 2.03 -31.51
CA THR A 210 -10.74 2.02 -32.88
C THR A 210 -9.28 1.56 -32.89
N PRO A 211 -8.74 1.12 -34.04
CA PRO A 211 -7.32 0.81 -34.17
C PRO A 211 -6.40 1.95 -33.74
N ASP A 212 -6.74 3.20 -34.07
CA ASP A 212 -5.94 4.38 -33.71
C ASP A 212 -5.94 4.63 -32.19
N GLN A 213 -7.08 4.47 -31.54
CA GLN A 213 -7.20 4.56 -30.08
C GLN A 213 -6.43 3.44 -29.37
N LEU A 214 -6.45 2.21 -29.90
CA LEU A 214 -5.66 1.10 -29.36
C LEU A 214 -4.15 1.36 -29.52
N ALA A 215 -3.72 1.91 -30.65
CA ALA A 215 -2.33 2.28 -30.88
C ALA A 215 -1.88 3.41 -29.94
N GLU A 216 -2.70 4.45 -29.78
CA GLU A 216 -2.46 5.55 -28.84
C GLU A 216 -2.35 5.04 -27.39
N ALA A 217 -3.30 4.21 -26.94
CA ALA A 217 -3.25 3.65 -25.60
C ALA A 217 -2.00 2.79 -25.37
N GLN A 218 -1.59 2.01 -26.38
CA GLN A 218 -0.36 1.22 -26.32
C GLN A 218 0.88 2.12 -26.21
N GLU A 219 0.96 3.18 -27.01
CA GLU A 219 2.06 4.16 -26.96
C GLU A 219 2.14 4.84 -25.60
N ILE A 220 1.02 5.35 -25.08
CA ILE A 220 0.95 6.00 -23.76
C ILE A 220 1.40 5.02 -22.68
N SER A 221 0.88 3.79 -22.68
CA SER A 221 1.21 2.80 -21.64
C SER A 221 2.68 2.41 -21.59
N VAL A 222 3.37 2.41 -22.75
CA VAL A 222 4.81 2.10 -22.85
C VAL A 222 5.67 3.27 -22.42
N ASN A 223 5.23 4.50 -22.71
CA ASN A 223 6.00 5.72 -22.43
C ASN A 223 5.72 6.33 -21.05
N TRP A 224 4.62 5.94 -20.39
CA TRP A 224 4.26 6.47 -19.08
C TRP A 224 5.29 6.07 -18.01
N GLN A 225 5.65 7.04 -17.17
CA GLN A 225 6.60 6.85 -16.08
C GLN A 225 5.91 6.99 -14.73
N VAL A 226 6.24 6.09 -13.80
CA VAL A 226 5.74 6.14 -12.42
C VAL A 226 6.05 7.50 -11.79
N GLY A 227 5.06 8.09 -11.15
CA GLY A 227 5.11 9.42 -10.51
C GLY A 227 4.70 10.56 -11.44
N THR A 228 4.46 10.31 -12.72
CA THR A 228 3.98 11.33 -13.66
C THR A 228 2.46 11.29 -13.82
N PRO A 229 1.77 12.43 -13.96
CA PRO A 229 0.35 12.46 -14.27
C PRO A 229 0.06 11.73 -15.59
N PHE A 230 -1.07 11.03 -15.65
CA PHE A 230 -1.53 10.47 -16.91
C PHE A 230 -1.91 11.59 -17.90
N PRO A 231 -1.63 11.43 -19.20
CA PRO A 231 -2.05 12.40 -20.21
C PRO A 231 -3.59 12.43 -20.29
N THR A 232 -4.17 13.62 -20.09
CA THR A 232 -5.63 13.82 -20.06
C THR A 232 -6.20 14.38 -21.36
N GLU A 233 -5.36 14.80 -22.30
CA GLU A 233 -5.76 15.27 -23.64
C GLU A 233 -5.52 14.17 -24.68
N THR A 234 -6.57 13.76 -25.38
CA THR A 234 -6.50 12.84 -26.52
C THR A 234 -6.26 13.61 -27.81
N LYS A 235 -5.44 13.07 -28.73
CA LYS A 235 -5.14 13.74 -30.02
C LYS A 235 -6.25 13.55 -31.07
N TYR A 236 -7.54 13.71 -30.75
CA TYR A 236 -8.61 13.52 -31.73
C TYR A 236 -9.81 14.43 -31.47
#